data_AF-A0A3M1B617-F1
#
_entry.id   AF-A0A3M1B617-F1
#
_cell.length_a   1.000
_cell.length_b   1.000
_cell.length_c   1.000
_cell.angle_alpha   90.00
_cell.angle_beta   90.00
_cell.angle_gamma   90.00
#
_symmetry.space_group_name_H-M   'P 1'
#
loop_
_entity.id
_entity.type
_entity.pdbx_description
1 polymer ?
#
loop_
_entity_poly.entity_id
_entity_poly.type
_entity_poly.pdbx_seq_one_letter_code
_entity_poly.pdbx_strand_id
1 'polypeptide(L)'
;MYVEETIKDKNPLLALKKDPYAHGILKEEDFQIEVFETNETQKYLLFKKKINGIIGYILFTEREVFSVEEMKKIYAQYKGIVAKLANNNFREVELVVICKKLNDEVLESIKEYNQKFSHRPPIRVILNEA
;
A
#
# COMPACT_ATOMS: atom_id res chain seq x y z
N MET A 1 14.25 7.90 -8.90
CA MET A 1 12.84 8.31 -8.77
C MET A 1 12.14 7.19 -8.00
N TYR A 2 11.35 7.47 -6.96
CA TYR A 2 10.76 6.44 -6.08
C TYR A 2 9.25 6.22 -6.34
N VAL A 3 8.70 6.91 -7.34
CA VAL A 3 7.44 6.45 -7.96
C VAL A 3 7.77 5.15 -8.65
N GLU A 4 7.12 4.09 -8.21
CA GLU A 4 7.40 2.75 -8.73
C GLU A 4 6.72 2.54 -10.07
N GLU A 5 5.46 2.97 -10.16
CA GLU A 5 4.62 2.80 -11.33
C GLU A 5 3.64 3.96 -11.48
N THR A 6 3.15 4.12 -12.72
CA THR A 6 2.08 5.06 -13.06
C THR A 6 0.89 4.27 -13.60
N ILE A 7 -0.31 4.56 -13.08
CA ILE A 7 -1.57 3.96 -13.51
C ILE A 7 -2.55 5.03 -13.99
N LYS A 8 -3.63 4.60 -14.63
CA LYS A 8 -4.72 5.48 -15.05
C LYS A 8 -6.06 4.80 -14.80
N ASP A 9 -6.59 4.95 -13.59
CA ASP A 9 -7.90 4.43 -13.19
C ASP A 9 -8.66 5.43 -12.32
N LYS A 10 -9.96 5.64 -12.59
CA LYS A 10 -10.81 6.52 -11.79
C LYS A 10 -11.08 5.97 -10.39
N ASN A 11 -11.05 4.65 -10.20
CA ASN A 11 -11.33 3.95 -8.96
C ASN A 11 -10.33 2.79 -8.76
N PRO A 12 -9.04 3.08 -8.54
CA PRO A 12 -7.99 2.06 -8.53
C PRO A 12 -8.19 1.03 -7.41
N LEU A 13 -8.68 1.44 -6.23
CA LEU A 13 -8.99 0.50 -5.15
C LEU A 13 -10.15 -0.44 -5.50
N LEU A 14 -11.14 0.02 -6.27
CA LEU A 14 -12.24 -0.83 -6.72
C LEU A 14 -11.78 -1.83 -7.79
N ALA A 15 -10.88 -1.41 -8.69
CA ALA A 15 -10.25 -2.30 -9.66
C ALA A 15 -9.46 -3.41 -8.95
N LEU A 16 -8.58 -3.04 -8.01
CA LEU A 16 -7.81 -3.98 -7.19
C LEU A 16 -8.71 -4.92 -6.38
N LYS A 17 -9.80 -4.41 -5.79
CA LYS A 17 -10.76 -5.26 -5.06
C LYS A 17 -11.39 -6.35 -5.94
N LYS A 18 -11.62 -6.08 -7.22
CA LYS A 18 -12.20 -7.04 -8.18
C LYS A 18 -11.15 -7.99 -8.73
N ASP A 19 -9.95 -7.48 -8.97
CA ASP A 19 -8.80 -8.21 -9.48
C ASP A 19 -7.53 -7.70 -8.76
N PRO A 20 -6.96 -8.45 -7.81
CA PRO A 20 -5.76 -8.05 -7.08
C PRO A 20 -4.55 -7.76 -7.99
N TYR A 21 -4.54 -8.29 -9.21
CA TYR A 21 -3.47 -8.10 -10.19
C TYR A 21 -3.76 -6.98 -11.19
N ALA A 22 -4.85 -6.23 -10.99
CA ALA A 22 -5.18 -5.07 -11.81
C ALA A 22 -3.98 -4.10 -11.87
N HIS A 23 -3.77 -3.55 -13.05
CA HIS A 23 -2.69 -2.61 -13.37
C HIS A 23 -1.26 -3.16 -13.25
N GLY A 24 -1.07 -4.44 -12.95
CA GLY A 24 0.26 -5.06 -12.86
C GLY A 24 1.07 -4.67 -11.62
N ILE A 25 0.45 -4.00 -10.65
CA ILE A 25 1.10 -3.50 -9.43
C ILE A 25 1.62 -4.65 -8.55
N LEU A 26 0.84 -5.73 -8.51
CA LEU A 26 1.18 -6.99 -7.86
C LEU A 26 1.50 -8.01 -8.96
N LYS A 27 2.49 -8.87 -8.72
CA LYS A 27 2.89 -9.90 -9.67
C LYS A 27 2.20 -11.21 -9.32
N GLU A 28 1.79 -11.98 -10.34
CA GLU A 28 1.14 -13.29 -10.14
C GLU A 28 2.02 -14.32 -9.40
N GLU A 29 3.32 -14.05 -9.26
CA GLU A 29 4.24 -14.83 -8.44
C GLU A 29 3.91 -14.78 -6.93
N ASP A 30 3.09 -13.80 -6.50
CA ASP A 30 2.52 -13.72 -5.16
C ASP A 30 1.35 -14.70 -5.01
N PHE A 31 1.65 -15.94 -4.61
CA PHE A 31 0.64 -16.97 -4.42
C PHE A 31 -0.48 -16.52 -3.45
N GLN A 32 -1.74 -16.69 -3.90
CA GLN A 32 -2.97 -16.53 -3.13
C GLN A 32 -3.12 -15.17 -2.42
N ILE A 33 -3.52 -14.16 -3.20
CA ILE A 33 -3.96 -12.86 -2.68
C ILE A 33 -5.48 -12.88 -2.49
N GLU A 34 -5.93 -12.57 -1.28
CA GLU A 34 -7.36 -12.46 -0.95
C GLU A 34 -7.66 -11.09 -0.33
N VAL A 35 -8.83 -10.53 -0.64
CA VAL A 35 -9.32 -9.33 0.03
C VAL A 35 -9.61 -9.68 1.48
N PHE A 36 -8.89 -9.06 2.41
CA PHE A 36 -9.08 -9.26 3.84
C PHE A 36 -10.01 -8.19 4.44
N GLU A 37 -9.79 -6.92 4.10
CA GLU A 37 -10.59 -5.81 4.61
C GLU A 37 -10.66 -4.67 3.59
N THR A 38 -11.79 -3.96 3.55
CA THR A 38 -11.95 -2.74 2.73
C THR A 38 -12.64 -1.66 3.54
N ASN A 39 -12.23 -0.41 3.36
CA ASN A 39 -12.91 0.73 3.95
C ASN A 39 -12.96 1.88 2.94
N GLU A 40 -14.17 2.15 2.44
CA GLU A 40 -14.39 3.19 1.44
C GLU A 40 -14.23 4.60 2.02
N THR A 41 -14.66 4.82 3.26
CA THR A 41 -14.57 6.11 3.95
C THR A 41 -13.12 6.52 4.18
N GLN A 42 -12.28 5.60 4.64
CA GLN A 42 -10.85 5.85 4.87
C GLN A 42 -9.98 5.57 3.63
N LYS A 43 -10.60 5.19 2.50
CA LYS A 43 -9.96 4.86 1.22
C LYS A 43 -8.77 3.91 1.37
N TYR A 44 -9.02 2.72 1.90
CA TYR A 44 -8.03 1.64 1.90
C TYR A 44 -8.61 0.27 1.57
N LEU A 45 -7.69 -0.58 1.10
CA LEU A 45 -7.89 -1.98 0.78
C LEU A 45 -6.73 -2.75 1.40
N LEU A 46 -7.05 -3.77 2.19
CA LEU A 46 -6.09 -4.66 2.81
C LEU A 46 -6.22 -6.03 2.17
N PHE A 47 -5.16 -6.47 1.51
CA PHE A 47 -5.03 -7.84 1.05
C PHE A 47 -4.30 -8.68 2.08
N LYS A 48 -4.63 -9.96 2.12
CA LYS A 48 -3.84 -11.00 2.75
C LYS A 48 -3.16 -11.82 1.65
N LYS A 49 -1.85 -11.99 1.76
CA LYS A 49 -1.02 -12.80 0.87
C LYS A 49 -0.51 -14.03 1.60
N LYS A 50 -0.44 -15.18 0.92
CA LYS A 50 0.06 -16.44 1.51
C LYS A 50 1.16 -17.05 0.65
N ILE A 51 2.40 -16.82 1.04
CA ILE A 51 3.57 -17.32 0.31
C ILE A 51 4.21 -18.45 1.11
N ASN A 52 4.24 -19.67 0.57
CA ASN A 52 4.89 -20.84 1.19
C ASN A 52 4.48 -21.08 2.66
N GLY A 53 3.19 -20.87 2.98
CA GLY A 53 2.65 -21.04 4.34
C GLY A 53 2.83 -19.83 5.25
N ILE A 54 3.51 -18.78 4.80
CA ILE A 54 3.72 -17.52 5.52
C ILE A 54 2.62 -16.53 5.16
N ILE A 55 1.99 -15.94 6.18
CA ILE A 55 0.98 -14.90 6.01
C ILE A 55 1.66 -13.53 5.98
N GLY A 56 1.39 -12.76 4.94
CA GLY A 56 1.69 -11.33 4.87
C GLY A 56 0.43 -10.54 4.53
N TYR A 57 0.52 -9.22 4.63
CA TYR A 57 -0.56 -8.33 4.22
C TYR A 57 -0.04 -7.19 3.34
N ILE A 58 -0.90 -6.66 2.47
CA ILE A 58 -0.59 -5.51 1.64
C ILE A 58 -1.68 -4.48 1.85
N LEU A 59 -1.31 -3.33 2.43
CA LEU A 59 -2.20 -2.21 2.64
C LEU A 59 -2.08 -1.23 1.47
N PHE A 60 -3.13 -1.15 0.67
CA PHE A 60 -3.32 -0.12 -0.34
C PHE A 60 -4.11 1.05 0.24
N THR A 61 -3.65 2.27 0.01
CA THR A 61 -4.39 3.49 0.35
C THR A 61 -4.38 4.47 -0.81
N GLU A 62 -5.49 5.19 -1.00
CA GLU A 62 -5.64 6.15 -2.08
C GLU A 62 -5.78 7.58 -1.55
N ARG A 63 -4.99 8.51 -2.10
CA ARG A 63 -5.02 9.95 -1.77
C ARG A 63 -4.96 10.81 -3.01
N GLU A 64 -5.73 11.90 -3.06
CA GLU A 64 -5.62 12.83 -4.19
C GLU A 64 -4.26 13.54 -4.19
N VAL A 65 -3.87 14.09 -3.04
CA VAL A 65 -2.57 14.73 -2.82
C VAL A 65 -1.88 14.04 -1.67
N PHE A 66 -0.71 13.46 -1.92
CA PHE A 66 0.11 12.85 -0.89
C PHE A 66 1.05 13.90 -0.28
N SER A 67 0.58 14.50 0.83
CA SER A 67 1.29 15.49 1.63
C SER A 67 1.87 14.89 2.91
N VAL A 68 2.71 15.65 3.62
CA VAL A 68 3.29 15.25 4.92
C VAL A 68 2.21 14.95 5.95
N GLU A 69 1.13 15.73 5.92
CA GLU A 69 -0.01 15.53 6.81
C GLU A 69 -0.75 14.23 6.51
N GLU A 70 -0.95 13.91 5.22
CA GLU A 70 -1.53 12.63 4.81
C GLU A 70 -0.62 11.45 5.15
N MET A 71 0.70 11.60 5.05
CA MET A 71 1.66 10.58 5.48
C MET A 71 1.51 10.24 6.97
N LYS A 72 1.32 11.24 7.84
CA LYS A 72 1.07 11.01 9.27
C LYS A 72 -0.22 10.23 9.50
N LYS A 73 -1.30 10.58 8.78
CA LYS A 73 -2.59 9.88 8.87
C LYS A 73 -2.50 8.43 8.39
N ILE A 74 -1.88 8.20 7.23
CA ILE A 74 -1.64 6.86 6.68
C ILE A 74 -0.82 6.03 7.67
N TYR A 75 0.23 6.62 8.25
CA TYR A 75 1.08 5.88 9.18
C TYR A 75 0.36 5.54 10.50
N ALA A 76 -0.50 6.43 11.00
CA ALA A 76 -1.36 6.13 12.15
C ALA A 76 -2.35 4.99 11.84
N GLN A 77 -2.96 5.01 10.66
CA GLN A 77 -3.84 3.94 10.18
C GLN A 77 -3.09 2.61 10.04
N TYR A 78 -1.91 2.62 9.41
CA TYR A 78 -1.04 1.46 9.27
C TYR A 78 -0.71 0.83 10.63
N LYS A 79 -0.31 1.63 11.62
CA LYS A 79 -0.06 1.15 12.99
C LYS A 79 -1.29 0.49 13.61
N GLY A 80 -2.46 1.09 13.43
CA GLY A 80 -3.73 0.53 13.93
C GLY A 80 -4.04 -0.83 13.30
N ILE A 81 -3.83 -0.96 11.99
CA ILE A 81 -4.01 -2.24 11.27
C ILE A 81 -3.01 -3.28 11.76
N VAL A 82 -1.73 -2.94 11.84
CA VAL A 82 -0.67 -3.84 12.35
C VAL A 82 -0.99 -4.34 13.75
N ALA A 83 -1.46 -3.46 14.64
CA ALA A 83 -1.87 -3.85 15.99
C ALA A 83 -3.05 -4.83 16.01
N LYS A 84 -4.06 -4.63 15.14
CA LYS A 84 -5.20 -5.56 15.00
C LYS A 84 -4.76 -6.93 14.49
N LEU A 85 -3.78 -6.95 13.58
CA LEU A 85 -3.26 -8.17 12.97
C LEU A 85 -2.30 -8.95 13.87
N ALA A 86 -1.86 -8.39 15.00
CA ALA A 86 -0.84 -9.00 15.87
C ALA A 86 -1.16 -10.44 16.29
N ASN A 87 -2.45 -10.79 16.40
CA ASN A 87 -2.89 -12.14 16.76
C ASN A 87 -2.85 -13.15 15.60
N ASN A 88 -2.64 -12.69 14.36
CA ASN A 88 -2.71 -13.51 13.15
C ASN A 88 -1.35 -14.11 12.73
N ASN A 89 -0.30 -14.01 13.57
CA ASN A 89 1.05 -14.54 13.32
C ASN A 89 1.58 -14.24 11.91
N PHE A 90 1.49 -12.97 11.50
CA PHE A 90 1.92 -12.54 10.17
C PHE A 90 3.39 -12.13 10.17
N ARG A 91 4.06 -12.25 9.02
CA ARG A 91 5.48 -11.93 8.86
C ARG A 91 5.70 -10.45 8.57
N GLU A 92 4.87 -9.86 7.72
CA GLU A 92 5.03 -8.48 7.28
C GLU A 92 3.71 -7.83 6.83
N VAL A 93 3.68 -6.50 6.85
CA VAL A 93 2.65 -5.68 6.20
C VAL A 93 3.35 -4.71 5.26
N GLU A 94 3.01 -4.75 3.99
CA GLU A 94 3.46 -3.79 2.99
C GLU A 94 2.54 -2.58 2.95
N LEU A 95 3.09 -1.41 2.61
CA LEU A 95 2.33 -0.18 2.44
C LEU A 95 2.50 0.34 1.02
N VAL A 96 1.39 0.42 0.30
CA VAL A 96 1.32 0.96 -1.07
C VAL A 96 0.38 2.16 -1.08
N VAL A 97 0.90 3.32 -1.50
CA VAL A 97 0.14 4.56 -1.60
C VAL A 97 -0.11 4.90 -3.05
N ILE A 98 -1.37 4.97 -3.45
CA ILE A 98 -1.81 5.43 -4.77
C ILE A 98 -2.19 6.91 -4.65
N CYS A 99 -1.57 7.78 -5.44
CA CYS A 99 -1.90 9.19 -5.40
C CYS A 99 -1.87 9.90 -6.76
N LYS A 100 -2.67 10.96 -6.93
CA LYS A 100 -2.64 11.77 -8.16
C LYS A 100 -1.50 12.78 -8.19
N LYS A 101 -1.16 13.31 -7.02
CA LYS A 101 -0.07 14.29 -6.84
C LYS A 101 0.74 13.92 -5.60
N LEU A 102 2.04 14.14 -5.68
CA LEU A 102 3.00 13.90 -4.60
C LEU A 102 3.77 15.19 -4.31
N ASN A 103 3.95 15.52 -3.04
CA ASN A 103 4.80 16.63 -2.63
C ASN A 103 6.26 16.17 -2.53
N ASP A 104 7.21 16.99 -2.97
CA ASP A 104 8.65 16.68 -2.97
C ASP A 104 9.17 16.34 -1.57
N GLU A 105 8.70 17.06 -0.54
CA GLU A 105 9.08 16.81 0.86
C GLU A 105 8.68 15.39 1.33
N VAL A 106 7.51 14.91 0.87
CA VAL A 106 7.05 13.55 1.18
C VAL A 106 7.91 12.53 0.45
N LEU A 107 8.24 12.80 -0.81
CA LEU A 107 9.10 11.93 -1.60
C LEU A 107 10.49 11.79 -0.96
N GLU A 108 11.07 12.87 -0.44
CA GLU A 108 12.33 12.83 0.31
C GLU A 108 12.19 12.02 1.61
N SER A 109 11.13 12.28 2.38
CA SER A 109 10.85 11.53 3.61
C SER A 109 10.71 10.02 3.38
N ILE A 110 10.06 9.61 2.29
CA ILE A 110 9.91 8.19 1.92
C ILE A 110 11.25 7.58 1.51
N LYS A 111 12.07 8.29 0.74
CA LYS A 111 13.42 7.82 0.37
C LYS A 111 14.27 7.59 1.61
N GLU A 112 14.30 8.56 2.53
CA GLU A 112 15.05 8.44 3.78
C GLU A 112 14.55 7.25 4.63
N TYR A 113 13.23 7.09 4.74
CA TYR A 113 12.63 5.95 5.44
C TYR A 113 13.07 4.62 4.84
N ASN A 114 12.92 4.45 3.52
CA ASN A 114 13.24 3.20 2.84
C ASN A 114 14.74 2.88 2.88
N GLN A 115 15.61 3.89 2.86
CA GLN A 115 17.05 3.71 3.05
C GLN A 115 17.39 3.28 4.49
N LYS A 116 16.81 3.98 5.48
CA LYS A 116 17.06 3.71 6.91
C LYS A 116 16.52 2.34 7.35
N PHE A 117 15.39 1.92 6.79
CA PHE A 117 14.69 0.68 7.13
C PHE A 117 14.74 -0.34 5.98
N SER A 118 15.88 -0.47 5.31
CA SER A 118 16.08 -1.36 4.14
C SER A 118 15.83 -2.86 4.41
N HIS A 119 15.79 -3.28 5.67
CA HIS A 119 15.45 -4.63 6.09
C HIS A 119 13.93 -4.90 6.15
N ARG A 120 13.09 -3.86 5.94
CA ARG A 120 11.64 -3.94 5.92
C ARG A 120 11.14 -3.77 4.49
N PRO A 121 9.92 -4.26 4.18
CA PRO A 121 9.29 -3.90 2.93
C PRO A 121 9.21 -2.38 2.80
N PRO A 122 9.62 -1.83 1.67
CA PRO A 122 9.66 -0.39 1.52
C PRO A 122 8.23 0.15 1.31
N ILE A 123 8.00 1.39 1.70
CA ILE A 123 6.76 2.09 1.34
C ILE A 123 6.78 2.27 -0.17
N ARG A 124 5.76 1.86 -0.91
CA ARG A 124 5.65 1.99 -2.37
C ARG A 124 4.72 3.14 -2.74
N VAL A 125 5.03 3.90 -3.79
CA VAL A 125 4.20 5.02 -4.26
C VAL A 125 3.86 4.83 -5.73
N ILE A 126 2.58 4.90 -6.06
CA ILE A 126 2.02 4.72 -7.39
C ILE A 126 1.32 6.01 -7.79
N LEU A 127 1.71 6.59 -8.92
CA LEU A 127 1.07 7.80 -9.43
C LEU A 127 -0.17 7.41 -10.24
N ASN A 128 -1.32 8.04 -9.99
CA ASN A 128 -2.54 7.82 -10.75
C ASN A 128 -2.90 9.07 -11.58
N GLU A 129 -2.83 8.96 -12.90
CA GLU A 129 -3.03 10.07 -13.84
C GLU A 129 -4.48 10.25 -14.32
N ALA A 130 -5.42 9.47 -13.77
CA ALA A 130 -6.84 9.52 -14.17
C ALA A 130 -7.66 10.67 -13.56
#